data_AF-A0A242LLA5-F1
#
_entry.id   AF-A0A242LLA5-F1
#
_cell.length_a   1.000
_cell.length_b   1.000
_cell.length_c   1.000
_cell.angle_alpha   90.00
_cell.angle_beta   90.00
_cell.angle_gamma   90.00
#
_symmetry.space_group_name_H-M   'P 1'
#
loop_
_entity.id
_entity.type
_entity.pdbx_description
1 polymer ?
#
loop_
_entity_poly.entity_id
_entity_poly.type
_entity_poly.pdbx_seq_one_letter_code
_entity_poly.pdbx_strand_id
1 'polypeptide(L)'
;MDQKGKWMLLLFTDILLFILALSINITPLYFLVMILSFYIYKNGNAVLFKEYDERKKQKYEEYKVVQNAVKEAIRTGNLLKKKKEL
;
A
#
# COMPACT_ATOMS: atom_id res chain seq x y z
N MET A 1 -14.99 -22.47 -3.18
CA MET A 1 -14.83 -21.10 -2.64
C MET A 1 -14.06 -20.27 -3.64
N ASP A 2 -14.56 -19.08 -3.97
CA ASP A 2 -13.80 -18.09 -4.74
C ASP A 2 -12.46 -17.79 -4.05
N GLN A 3 -11.38 -17.61 -4.82
CA GLN A 3 -10.04 -17.35 -4.27
C GLN A 3 -10.03 -16.09 -3.40
N LYS A 4 -10.78 -15.04 -3.80
CA LYS A 4 -10.93 -13.82 -3.01
C LYS A 4 -11.61 -14.09 -1.68
N GLY A 5 -12.66 -14.92 -1.68
CA GLY A 5 -13.36 -15.34 -0.47
C GLY A 5 -12.48 -16.09 0.52
N LYS A 6 -11.59 -16.98 0.03
CA LYS A 6 -10.63 -17.69 0.90
C LYS A 6 -9.69 -16.71 1.61
N TRP A 7 -9.10 -15.77 0.87
CA TRP A 7 -8.19 -14.79 1.45
C TRP A 7 -8.90 -13.82 2.40
N MET A 8 -10.15 -13.47 2.09
CA MET A 8 -10.95 -12.58 2.94
C MET A 8 -11.27 -13.26 4.27
N LEU A 9 -11.64 -14.55 4.24
CA LEU A 9 -11.89 -15.34 5.44
C LEU A 9 -10.60 -15.49 6.26
N LEU A 10 -9.47 -15.76 5.61
CA LEU A 10 -8.17 -15.87 6.28
C LEU A 10 -7.77 -14.55 6.98
N LEU A 11 -7.98 -13.40 6.31
CA LEU A 11 -7.78 -12.07 6.88
C LEU A 11 -8.71 -11.82 8.08
N PHE A 12 -9.97 -12.23 7.97
CA PHE A 12 -10.93 -12.09 9.06
C PHE A 12 -10.54 -12.94 10.27
N THR A 13 -10.11 -14.18 10.05
CA THR A 13 -9.60 -15.06 11.11
C THR A 13 -8.36 -14.48 11.78
N ASP A 14 -7.43 -13.91 11.01
CA ASP A 14 -6.21 -13.27 11.54
C ASP A 14 -6.56 -12.10 12.50
N ILE A 15 -7.53 -11.26 12.12
CA ILE A 15 -8.03 -10.17 12.96
C ILE A 15 -8.67 -10.70 14.25
N LEU A 16 -9.49 -11.75 14.17
CA LEU A 16 -10.09 -12.37 15.36
C LEU A 16 -9.03 -12.96 16.28
N LEU A 17 -8.01 -13.62 15.73
CA LEU A 17 -6.90 -14.18 16.49
C LEU A 17 -6.11 -13.07 17.21
N PHE A 18 -5.91 -11.93 16.55
CA PHE A 18 -5.29 -10.76 17.16
C PHE A 18 -6.10 -10.19 18.33
N ILE A 19 -7.42 -10.04 18.16
CA ILE A 19 -8.31 -9.56 19.23
C ILE A 19 -8.30 -10.54 20.41
N LEU A 20 -8.29 -11.84 20.13
CA LEU A 20 -8.21 -12.88 21.15
C LEU A 20 -6.85 -12.83 21.88
N ALA A 21 -5.74 -12.64 21.17
CA ALA A 21 -4.43 -12.44 21.78
C ALA A 21 -4.37 -11.21 22.69
N LEU A 22 -5.00 -10.11 22.28
CA LEU A 22 -5.20 -8.90 23.10
C LEU A 22 -5.99 -9.19 24.37
N SER A 23 -7.10 -9.91 24.24
CA SER A 23 -7.98 -10.22 25.37
C SER A 23 -7.28 -11.08 26.44
N ILE A 24 -6.54 -12.11 26.03
CA ILE A 24 -5.89 -13.06 26.95
C ILE A 24 -4.49 -12.58 27.39
N ASN A 25 -3.96 -11.50 26.81
CA ASN A 25 -2.61 -10.97 27.05
C ASN A 25 -1.48 -11.98 26.80
N ILE A 26 -1.67 -12.93 25.88
CA ILE A 26 -0.65 -13.94 25.55
C ILE A 26 0.34 -13.37 24.55
N THR A 27 1.49 -12.89 25.04
CA THR A 27 2.52 -12.25 24.20
C THR A 27 3.02 -13.13 23.04
N PRO A 28 3.28 -14.44 23.22
CA PRO A 28 3.71 -15.31 22.11
C PRO A 28 2.69 -15.42 20.97
N LEU A 29 1.39 -15.26 21.26
CA LEU A 29 0.34 -15.39 20.25
C LEU A 29 0.41 -14.25 19.23
N TYR A 30 0.92 -13.06 19.61
CA TYR A 30 1.17 -11.98 18.66
C TYR A 30 2.21 -12.33 17.60
N PHE A 31 3.23 -13.13 17.94
CA PHE A 31 4.21 -13.59 16.95
C PHE A 31 3.55 -14.48 15.90
N LEU A 32 2.64 -15.37 16.32
CA LEU A 32 1.87 -16.21 15.39
C LEU A 32 0.96 -15.37 14.50
N VAL A 33 0.23 -14.40 15.07
CA VAL A 33 -0.57 -13.44 14.30
C VAL A 33 0.31 -12.72 13.29
N MET A 34 1.46 -12.17 13.72
CA MET A 34 2.36 -11.44 12.83
C MET A 34 2.84 -12.28 11.64
N ILE A 35 3.21 -13.55 11.86
CA ILE A 35 3.62 -14.46 10.79
C ILE A 35 2.45 -14.73 9.84
N LEU A 36 1.25 -14.95 10.38
CA LEU A 36 0.05 -15.19 9.59
C LEU A 36 -0.35 -13.95 8.76
N SER A 37 -0.35 -12.76 9.37
CA SER A 37 -0.56 -11.49 8.68
C SER A 37 0.46 -11.29 7.56
N PHE A 38 1.74 -11.61 7.79
CA PHE A 38 2.78 -11.50 6.76
C PHE A 38 2.53 -12.46 5.58
N TYR A 39 2.10 -13.69 5.87
CA TYR A 39 1.72 -14.66 4.84
C TYR A 39 0.52 -14.18 4.02
N ILE A 40 -0.51 -13.64 4.67
CA ILE A 40 -1.69 -13.06 4.02
C ILE A 40 -1.28 -11.85 3.17
N TYR A 41 -0.41 -10.99 3.68
CA TYR A 41 0.09 -9.85 2.93
C TYR A 41 0.84 -10.28 1.66
N LYS A 42 1.75 -11.25 1.77
CA LYS A 42 2.55 -11.68 0.62
C LYS A 42 1.72 -12.36 -0.47
N ASN A 43 0.74 -13.18 -0.10
CA ASN A 43 0.07 -14.08 -1.04
C ASN A 43 -1.39 -13.68 -1.33
N GLY A 44 -2.06 -13.03 -0.38
CA GLY A 44 -3.45 -12.62 -0.47
C GLY A 44 -3.66 -11.17 -0.88
N ASN A 45 -2.68 -10.28 -0.68
CA ASN A 45 -2.85 -8.85 -0.96
C ASN A 45 -3.16 -8.60 -2.44
N ALA A 46 -2.45 -9.25 -3.35
CA ALA A 46 -2.70 -9.15 -4.79
C ALA A 46 -4.08 -9.67 -5.22
N VAL A 47 -4.70 -10.56 -4.45
CA VAL A 47 -6.05 -11.09 -4.74
C VAL A 47 -7.14 -10.23 -4.10
N LEU A 48 -6.91 -9.76 -2.88
CA LEU A 48 -7.85 -8.95 -2.11
C LEU A 48 -7.94 -7.51 -2.62
N PHE A 49 -6.79 -6.91 -2.93
CA PHE A 49 -6.64 -5.47 -3.16
C PHE A 49 -6.21 -5.11 -4.58
N LYS A 50 -6.25 -6.04 -5.53
CA LYS A 50 -5.87 -5.81 -6.94
C LYS A 50 -6.41 -4.50 -7.50
N GLU A 51 -7.73 -4.31 -7.44
CA GLU A 51 -8.40 -3.13 -7.97
C GLU A 51 -8.00 -1.85 -7.24
N TYR A 52 -7.74 -1.94 -5.94
CA TYR A 52 -7.30 -0.80 -5.14
C TYR A 52 -5.86 -0.40 -5.50
N ASP A 53 -4.96 -1.38 -5.62
CA ASP A 53 -3.56 -1.17 -5.98
C ASP A 53 -3.42 -0.64 -7.41
N GLU A 54 -4.25 -1.10 -8.35
CA GLU A 54 -4.31 -0.56 -9.71
C GLU A 54 -4.70 0.92 -9.71
N ARG A 55 -5.75 1.31 -8.97
CA ARG A 55 -6.14 2.73 -8.82
C ARG A 55 -5.03 3.56 -8.16
N LYS A 56 -4.35 3.01 -7.16
CA LYS A 56 -3.24 3.69 -6.48
C LYS A 56 -2.05 3.89 -7.41
N LYS A 57 -1.73 2.89 -8.23
CA LYS A 57 -0.65 2.96 -9.21
C LYS A 57 -0.91 4.02 -10.27
N GLN A 58 -2.14 4.11 -10.78
CA GLN A 58 -2.53 5.15 -11.75
C GLN A 58 -2.27 6.55 -11.19
N LYS A 59 -2.75 6.83 -9.97
CA LYS A 59 -2.48 8.11 -9.30
C LYS A 59 -0.99 8.37 -9.13
N TYR A 60 -0.21 7.35 -8.75
CA TYR A 60 1.23 7.50 -8.58
C TYR A 60 1.93 7.89 -9.89
N GLU A 61 1.54 7.30 -11.01
CA GLU A 61 2.08 7.66 -12.32
C GLU A 61 1.71 9.10 -12.71
N GLU A 62 0.48 9.55 -12.46
CA GLU A 62 0.08 10.95 -12.68
C GLU A 62 0.95 11.93 -11.86
N TYR A 63 1.17 11.65 -10.58
CA TYR A 63 2.04 12.47 -9.74
C TYR A 63 3.49 12.47 -10.23
N LYS A 64 3.98 11.33 -10.73
CA LYS A 64 5.34 11.19 -11.24
C LYS A 64 5.55 12.02 -12.50
N VAL A 65 4.57 12.08 -13.40
CA VAL A 65 4.62 12.95 -14.58
C VAL A 65 4.74 14.42 -14.17
N VAL A 66 3.93 14.87 -13.21
CA VAL A 66 3.99 16.25 -12.71
C VAL A 66 5.34 16.54 -12.06
N GLN A 67 5.84 15.65 -11.20
CA GLN A 67 7.14 15.83 -10.55
C GLN A 67 8.29 15.90 -11.57
N ASN A 68 8.26 15.05 -12.60
CA ASN A 68 9.25 15.06 -13.66
C ASN A 68 9.20 16.37 -14.47
N ALA A 69 8.00 16.85 -14.81
CA ALA A 69 7.82 18.12 -15.52
C ALA A 69 8.35 19.31 -14.70
N VAL A 70 8.10 19.32 -13.38
CA VAL A 70 8.64 20.35 -12.47
C VAL A 70 10.16 20.27 -12.41
N LYS A 71 10.72 19.07 -12.24
CA LYS A 71 12.18 18.85 -12.18
C LYS A 71 12.86 19.27 -13.48
N GLU A 72 12.23 19.00 -14.62
CA GLU A 72 12.73 19.41 -15.93
C GLU A 72 12.60 20.92 -16.15
N ALA A 73 11.49 21.55 -15.76
CA ALA A 73 11.32 23.00 -15.82
C ALA A 73 12.35 23.77 -14.97
N ILE A 74 12.69 23.23 -13.79
CA ILE A 74 13.77 23.74 -12.93
C ILE A 74 15.13 23.55 -13.63
N ARG A 75 15.39 22.36 -14.18
CA ARG A 75 16.68 22.03 -14.84
C ARG A 75 16.94 22.87 -16.09
N THR A 76 15.92 23.13 -16.91
CA THR A 76 16.06 23.87 -18.18
C THR A 76 16.17 25.38 -17.97
N GLY A 77 16.09 25.88 -16.73
CA GLY A 77 16.35 27.28 -16.39
C GLY A 77 15.30 28.28 -16.91
N ASN A 78 14.16 27.81 -17.45
CA ASN A 78 13.09 28.69 -17.95
C ASN A 78 12.47 29.56 -16.84
N LEU A 79 12.59 29.17 -15.57
CA LEU A 79 12.18 30.01 -14.44
C LEU A 79 13.14 31.18 -14.19
N LEU A 80 14.43 31.07 -14.55
CA LEU A 80 15.41 32.14 -14.40
C LEU A 80 15.38 33.13 -15.57
N LYS A 81 15.02 32.68 -16.79
CA LYS A 81 14.88 33.57 -17.95
C LYS A 81 13.73 34.57 -17.80
N LYS A 82 12.57 34.14 -17.28
CA LYS A 82 11.40 35.02 -17.11
C LYS A 82 11.61 36.15 -16.08
N LYS A 83 12.53 35.97 -15.12
CA LYS A 83 12.85 36.99 -14.11
C LYS A 83 13.88 38.03 -14.59
N LYS A 84 14.49 37.83 -15.76
CA LYS A 84 15.51 38.73 -16.31
C LYS A 84 14.94 39.75 -17.32
N GLU A 85 13.68 39.60 -17.70
CA GLU A 85 12.95 40.50 -18.63
C GLU A 85 11.87 41.35 -17.93
N LEU A 86 11.84 41.36 -16.58
CA LEU A 86 11.09 42.30 -15.73
C LEU A 86 12.08 43.18 -14.98
#